data_AF-A0A957AIS5-F1
#
_entry.id   AF-A0A957AIS5-F1
#
_cell.length_a   1.000
_cell.length_b   1.000
_cell.length_c   1.000
_cell.angle_alpha   90.00
_cell.angle_beta   90.00
_cell.angle_gamma   90.00
#
_symmetry.space_group_name_H-M   'P 1'
#
loop_
_entity.id
_entity.type
_entity.pdbx_description
1 polymer ?
#
loop_
_entity_poly.entity_id
_entity_poly.type
_entity_poly.pdbx_seq_one_letter_code
_entity_poly.pdbx_strand_id
1 'polypeptide(L)' 'AQIMQRVWGDDFWGDSNVLEVFVANLRKTLEAGGEPRVIQTVRGVGYVLRKLNA' A
#
# COMPACT_ATOMS: atom_id res chain seq x y z
N ALA A 1 4.11 -2.98 -12.60
CA ALA A 1 3.70 -3.03 -11.17
C ALA A 1 4.88 -2.60 -10.29
N GLN A 2 5.17 -1.29 -10.20
CA GLN A 2 6.42 -0.81 -9.59
C GLN A 2 6.56 -1.17 -8.10
N ILE A 3 5.47 -1.13 -7.32
CA ILE A 3 5.53 -1.48 -5.89
C ILE A 3 5.84 -2.97 -5.71
N MET A 4 5.17 -3.84 -6.48
CA MET A 4 5.37 -5.28 -6.40
C MET A 4 6.80 -5.68 -6.78
N GLN A 5 7.31 -5.16 -7.92
CA GLN A 5 8.68 -5.43 -8.36
C GLN A 5 9.72 -4.97 -7.35
N ARG A 6 9.50 -3.81 -6.71
CA ARG A 6 10.46 -3.29 -5.71
C ARG A 6 10.45 -4.06 -4.39
N VAL A 7 9.31 -4.64 -4.01
CA VAL A 7 9.18 -5.32 -2.71
C VAL A 7 9.49 -6.82 -2.84
N TRP A 8 9.11 -7.46 -3.95
CA TRP A 8 9.27 -8.90 -4.14
C TRP A 8 10.20 -9.30 -5.30
N GLY A 9 10.70 -8.34 -6.09
CA GLY A 9 11.53 -8.61 -7.26
C GLY A 9 10.72 -8.90 -8.53
N ASP A 10 11.42 -9.07 -9.65
CA ASP A 10 10.81 -9.31 -10.96
C ASP A 10 10.22 -10.73 -11.10
N ASP A 11 10.65 -11.67 -10.26
CA ASP A 11 10.22 -13.07 -10.28
C ASP A 11 8.95 -13.33 -9.43
N PHE A 12 8.22 -12.28 -9.06
CA PHE A 12 7.03 -12.43 -8.23
C PHE A 12 5.83 -12.97 -9.02
N TRP A 13 5.50 -14.24 -8.79
CA TRP A 13 4.32 -14.94 -9.33
C TRP A 13 3.16 -15.01 -8.33
N GLY A 14 2.80 -13.90 -7.68
CA GLY A 14 1.65 -13.87 -6.78
C GLY A 14 0.36 -13.36 -7.42
N ASP A 15 -0.76 -13.67 -6.77
CA ASP A 15 -2.09 -13.25 -7.19
C ASP A 15 -2.23 -11.73 -7.31
N SER A 16 -3.14 -11.30 -8.19
CA SER A 16 -3.43 -9.89 -8.50
C SER A 16 -3.80 -9.05 -7.27
N ASN A 17 -4.23 -9.67 -6.16
CA ASN A 17 -4.68 -9.00 -4.94
C ASN A 17 -3.62 -8.93 -3.82
N VAL A 18 -2.42 -9.51 -3.98
CA VAL A 18 -1.42 -9.54 -2.91
C VAL A 18 -1.07 -8.13 -2.43
N LEU A 19 -0.91 -7.19 -3.35
CA LEU A 19 -0.64 -5.79 -3.02
C LEU A 19 -1.74 -5.19 -2.14
N GLU A 20 -3.00 -5.50 -2.43
CA GLU A 20 -4.16 -4.97 -1.71
C GLU A 20 -4.20 -5.48 -0.28
N VAL A 21 -3.91 -6.78 -0.08
CA VAL A 21 -3.84 -7.41 1.25
C VAL A 21 -2.72 -6.78 2.09
N PHE A 22 -1.53 -6.61 1.51
CA PHE A 22 -0.41 -5.99 2.21
C PHE A 22 -0.69 -4.53 2.57
N VAL A 23 -1.27 -3.75 1.65
CA VAL A 23 -1.65 -2.37 1.95
C VAL A 23 -2.73 -2.30 3.02
N ALA A 24 -3.72 -3.21 3.01
CA ALA A 24 -4.74 -3.28 4.05
C ALA A 24 -4.13 -3.57 5.43
N ASN A 25 -3.17 -4.49 5.51
CA ASN A 25 -2.45 -4.79 6.75
C ASN A 25 -1.60 -3.61 7.23
N LEU A 26 -0.87 -2.95 6.33
CA LEU A 26 -0.11 -1.75 6.67
C LEU A 26 -1.00 -0.64 7.21
N ARG A 27 -2.17 -0.40 6.60
CA ARG A 27 -3.13 0.57 7.11
C ARG A 27 -3.64 0.21 8.50
N LYS A 28 -3.95 -1.06 8.77
CA LYS A 28 -4.37 -1.50 10.12
C LYS A 28 -3.32 -1.16 11.18
N THR A 29 -2.05 -1.37 10.87
CA THR A 29 -0.95 -1.05 11.81
C THR A 29 -0.70 0.46 11.92
N LEU A 30 -0.70 1.18 10.79
CA LEU A 30 -0.37 2.62 10.75
C LEU A 30 -1.50 3.53 11.23
N GLU A 31 -2.75 3.11 11.09
CA GLU A 31 -3.95 3.84 11.53
C GLU A 31 -4.39 3.40 12.94
N ALA A 32 -3.64 2.48 13.57
CA ALA A 32 -3.90 2.03 14.94
C ALA A 32 -3.84 3.23 15.91
N GLY A 33 -4.76 3.27 16.88
CA GLY A 33 -4.83 4.38 17.84
C GLY A 33 -5.44 5.67 17.28
N GLY A 34 -6.04 5.65 16.08
CA GLY A 34 -6.69 6.82 15.48
C GLY A 34 -5.73 7.71 14.67
N GLU A 35 -4.53 7.20 14.39
CA GLU A 35 -3.55 7.88 13.54
C GLU A 35 -4.09 8.13 12.12
N PRO A 36 -3.72 9.26 11.48
CA PRO A 36 -4.24 9.62 10.19
C PRO A 36 -3.80 8.65 9.09
N ARG A 37 -4.70 8.40 8.12
CA ARG A 37 -4.37 7.60 6.93
C ARG A 37 -3.27 8.27 6.10
N VAL A 38 -2.09 7.66 6.10
CA VAL A 38 -0.93 8.10 5.29
C VAL A 38 -0.80 7.38 3.96
N ILE A 39 -1.36 6.18 3.80
CA ILE A 39 -1.36 5.45 2.52
C ILE A 39 -2.67 5.73 1.79
N GLN A 40 -2.61 6.44 0.65
CA GLN A 40 -3.77 6.78 -0.18
C GLN A 40 -3.86 5.88 -1.42
N THR A 41 -5.09 5.60 -1.85
CA THR A 41 -5.36 4.87 -3.10
C THR A 41 -5.56 5.88 -4.23
N VAL A 42 -4.78 5.76 -5.29
CA VAL A 42 -4.95 6.48 -6.55
C VAL A 42 -5.61 5.54 -7.54
N ARG A 43 -6.91 5.73 -7.78
CA ARG A 43 -7.70 4.83 -8.65
C ARG A 43 -7.06 4.71 -10.03
N GLY A 44 -6.95 3.48 -10.52
CA GLY A 44 -6.33 3.16 -11.82
C GLY A 44 -4.80 3.26 -11.85
N VAL A 45 -4.15 3.66 -10.75
CA VAL A 45 -2.68 3.85 -10.69
C VAL A 45 -2.04 2.97 -9.62
N GLY A 46 -2.58 2.96 -8.39
CA GLY A 46 -2.03 2.21 -7.27
C GLY A 46 -2.11 2.96 -5.95
N TYR A 47 -1.00 3.03 -5.22
CA TYR A 47 -0.93 3.59 -3.88
C TYR A 47 0.18 4.63 -3.75
N VAL A 48 -0.03 5.61 -2.87
CA VAL A 48 0.96 6.65 -2.56
C VAL A 48 1.01 6.92 -1.06
N LEU A 49 2.21 7.15 -0.52
CA LEU A 49 2.39 7.63 0.84
C LEU A 49 2.32 9.17 0.84
N ARG A 50 1.38 9.74 1.59
CA ARG A 50 1.20 11.19 1.73
C ARG A 50 0.87 11.50 3.20
N LYS A 51 1.66 12.37 3.84
CA LYS A 51 1.23 12.97 5.11
C LYS A 51 0.07 13.93 4.86
N LEU A 52 -0.95 13.87 5.70
CA LEU A 52 -1.90 14.98 5.80
C LEU A 52 -1.10 16.18 6.30
N ASN A 53 -1.03 17.24 5.50
CA ASN A 53 -0.47 18.50 5.96
C ASN A 53 -1.42 19.01 7.05
N ALA A 54 -0.94 19.02 8.29
CA ALA A 54 -1.58 19.72 9.39
C ALA A 54 -1.33 21.22 9.26
#